data_AF-A0A953TNU9-F1
#
_entry.id   AF-A0A953TNU9-F1
#
_cell.length_a   1.000
_cell.length_b   1.000
_cell.length_c   1.000
_cell.angle_alpha   90.00
_cell.angle_beta   90.00
_cell.angle_gamma   90.00
#
_symmetry.space_group_name_H-M   'P 1'
#
loop_
_entity.id
_entity.type
_entity.pdbx_description
1 polymer ?
#
loop_
_entity_poly.entity_id
_entity_poly.type
_entity_poly.pdbx_seq_one_letter_code
_entity_poly.pdbx_strand_id
1 'polypeptide(L)'
;MPRGYEHRAAQLEMAEVVQEAFESHQHAIVEAGTGTGKTLAYLIPALMSGRRVVISTATKSLQEQLYQKDVPFLQKHFAPELKVAVMKGRSNFLCWSKMDQMGDQPMLAGLEELVMARLPVAAAPNTTATALRPVGMWLAACWARVRRILPYRT
;
A
#
# COMPACT_ATOMS: atom_id res chain seq x y z
N MET A 1 -2.09 9.91 -18.90
CA MET A 1 -1.03 9.00 -18.40
C MET A 1 0.11 9.82 -17.85
N PRO A 2 0.69 9.48 -16.68
CA PRO A 2 2.02 9.95 -16.33
C PRO A 2 2.99 9.60 -17.48
N ARG A 3 3.89 10.51 -17.84
CA ARG A 3 4.89 10.25 -18.89
C ARG A 3 5.73 9.04 -18.47
N GLY A 4 5.74 7.97 -19.28
CA GLY A 4 6.50 6.74 -19.02
C GLY A 4 5.69 5.50 -18.62
N TYR A 5 4.35 5.55 -18.64
CA TYR A 5 3.54 4.32 -18.55
C TYR A 5 3.54 3.57 -19.88
N GLU A 6 3.79 2.27 -19.81
CA GLU A 6 3.81 1.35 -20.95
C GLU A 6 2.78 0.24 -20.71
N HIS A 7 2.01 -0.08 -21.74
CA HIS A 7 1.05 -1.18 -21.68
C HIS A 7 1.79 -2.53 -21.66
N ARG A 8 1.42 -3.40 -20.70
CA ARG A 8 2.02 -4.74 -20.55
C ARG A 8 0.91 -5.78 -20.44
N ALA A 9 0.78 -6.66 -21.44
CA ALA A 9 -0.27 -7.67 -21.48
C ALA A 9 -0.28 -8.57 -20.22
N ALA A 10 0.89 -9.01 -19.77
CA ALA A 10 1.03 -9.82 -18.55
C ALA A 10 0.54 -9.10 -17.28
N GLN A 11 0.59 -7.77 -17.23
CA GLN A 11 0.03 -7.00 -16.12
C GLN A 11 -1.50 -7.08 -16.10
N LEU A 12 -2.11 -6.97 -17.28
CA LEU A 12 -3.56 -7.03 -17.44
C LEU A 12 -4.09 -8.43 -17.14
N GLU A 13 -3.45 -9.46 -17.71
CA GLU A 13 -3.78 -10.86 -17.47
C GLU A 13 -3.75 -11.20 -15.98
N MET A 14 -2.68 -10.81 -15.27
CA MET A 14 -2.60 -10.99 -13.82
C MET A 14 -3.72 -10.22 -13.08
N ALA A 15 -4.08 -9.02 -13.53
CA ALA A 15 -5.13 -8.23 -12.89
C ALA A 15 -6.51 -8.86 -13.06
N GLU A 16 -6.79 -9.43 -14.23
CA GLU A 16 -8.04 -10.16 -14.52
C GLU A 16 -8.15 -11.42 -13.64
N VAL A 17 -7.07 -12.22 -13.56
CA VAL A 17 -7.02 -13.41 -12.69
C VAL A 17 -7.26 -13.04 -11.22
N VAL A 18 -6.63 -11.95 -10.74
CA VAL A 18 -6.83 -11.49 -9.36
C VAL A 18 -8.26 -10.97 -9.14
N GLN A 19 -8.83 -10.26 -10.11
CA GLN A 19 -10.22 -9.78 -10.03
C GLN A 19 -11.20 -10.95 -9.95
N GLU A 20 -11.05 -11.94 -10.83
CA GLU A 20 -11.90 -13.14 -10.83
C GLU A 20 -11.80 -13.89 -9.51
N ALA A 21 -10.60 -14.00 -8.92
CA ALA A 21 -10.41 -14.60 -7.60
C ALA A 21 -11.17 -13.85 -6.48
N PHE A 22 -11.19 -12.51 -6.54
CA PHE A 22 -11.95 -11.70 -5.58
C PHE A 22 -13.47 -11.86 -5.74
N GLU A 23 -13.96 -11.92 -6.98
CA GLU A 23 -15.38 -12.06 -7.32
C GLU A 23 -15.91 -13.47 -7.01
N SER A 24 -15.16 -14.50 -7.38
CA SER A 24 -15.50 -15.92 -7.16
C SER A 24 -15.21 -16.41 -5.74
N HIS A 25 -14.52 -15.62 -4.92
CA HIS A 25 -14.07 -16.00 -3.58
C HIS A 25 -13.14 -17.23 -3.58
N GLN A 26 -12.30 -17.36 -4.60
CA GLN A 26 -11.36 -18.46 -4.75
C GLN A 26 -9.90 -18.02 -4.58
N HIS A 27 -9.01 -18.99 -4.41
CA HIS A 27 -7.58 -18.74 -4.39
C HIS A 27 -7.01 -18.79 -5.81
N ALA A 28 -6.20 -17.80 -6.16
CA ALA A 28 -5.42 -17.79 -7.40
C ALA A 28 -3.92 -17.83 -7.09
N ILE A 29 -3.18 -18.56 -7.92
CA ILE A 29 -1.72 -18.60 -7.91
C ILE A 29 -1.26 -18.04 -9.24
N VAL A 30 -0.40 -17.01 -9.18
CA VAL A 30 0.13 -16.36 -10.38
C VAL A 30 1.65 -16.29 -10.26
N GLU A 31 2.34 -16.80 -11.26
CA GLU A 31 3.77 -16.60 -11.43
C GLU A 31 4.00 -15.35 -12.29
N ALA A 32 4.65 -14.33 -11.72
CA ALA A 32 4.92 -13.09 -12.42
C ALA A 32 6.42 -12.75 -12.32
N GLY A 33 7.07 -12.62 -13.48
CA GLY A 33 8.47 -12.20 -13.57
C GLY A 33 8.73 -10.81 -12.98
N THR A 34 10.00 -10.44 -12.81
CA THR A 34 10.37 -9.06 -12.44
C THR A 34 10.00 -8.08 -13.57
N GLY A 35 9.72 -6.81 -13.22
CA GLY A 35 9.37 -5.79 -14.22
C GLY A 35 7.97 -5.88 -14.85
N THR A 36 7.22 -6.96 -14.63
CA THR A 36 5.85 -7.19 -15.15
C THR A 36 4.81 -6.21 -14.63
N GLY A 37 5.12 -5.42 -13.61
CA GLY A 37 4.16 -4.50 -12.99
C GLY A 37 3.17 -5.18 -12.03
N LYS A 38 3.55 -6.34 -11.48
CA LYS A 38 2.76 -7.14 -10.51
C LYS A 38 2.08 -6.33 -9.41
N THR A 39 2.74 -5.29 -8.89
CA THR A 39 2.19 -4.48 -7.80
C THR A 39 0.86 -3.83 -8.16
N LEU A 40 0.79 -3.14 -9.31
CA LEU A 40 -0.46 -2.56 -9.77
C LEU A 40 -1.48 -3.62 -10.20
N ALA A 41 -1.00 -4.75 -10.74
CA ALA A 41 -1.86 -5.84 -11.18
C ALA A 41 -2.72 -6.41 -10.05
N TYR A 42 -2.19 -6.56 -8.82
CA TYR A 42 -3.02 -6.97 -7.68
C TYR A 42 -3.66 -5.80 -6.92
N LEU A 43 -3.06 -4.59 -6.92
CA LEU A 43 -3.59 -3.47 -6.15
C LEU A 43 -4.87 -2.88 -6.75
N ILE A 44 -4.94 -2.76 -8.07
CA ILE A 44 -6.13 -2.21 -8.75
C ILE A 44 -7.38 -3.08 -8.48
N PRO A 45 -7.39 -4.40 -8.73
CA PRO A 45 -8.54 -5.23 -8.39
C PRO A 45 -8.81 -5.27 -6.89
N ALA A 46 -7.77 -5.23 -6.03
CA ALA A 46 -7.96 -5.14 -4.58
C ALA A 46 -8.72 -3.85 -4.17
N LEU A 47 -8.39 -2.70 -4.75
CA LEU A 47 -9.11 -1.45 -4.52
C LEU A 47 -10.56 -1.55 -5.01
N MET A 48 -10.76 -2.13 -6.19
CA MET A 48 -12.07 -2.30 -6.82
C MET A 48 -12.94 -3.32 -6.09
N SER A 49 -12.36 -4.22 -5.30
CA SER A 49 -13.15 -5.12 -4.44
C SER A 49 -13.98 -4.36 -3.40
N GLY A 50 -13.57 -3.14 -3.02
CA GLY A 50 -14.19 -2.37 -1.94
C GLY A 50 -14.05 -3.01 -0.55
N ARG A 51 -13.25 -4.07 -0.43
CA ARG A 51 -13.02 -4.84 0.80
C ARG A 51 -11.78 -4.34 1.53
N ARG A 52 -11.65 -4.69 2.81
CA ARG A 52 -10.37 -4.58 3.51
C ARG A 52 -9.44 -5.68 3.02
N VAL A 53 -8.29 -5.29 2.48
CA VAL A 53 -7.31 -6.22 1.90
C VAL A 53 -6.01 -6.16 2.69
N VAL A 54 -5.44 -7.33 2.96
CA VAL A 54 -4.11 -7.47 3.56
C VAL A 54 -3.14 -7.91 2.47
N ILE A 55 -2.00 -7.23 2.37
CA ILE A 55 -0.95 -7.53 1.40
C ILE A 55 0.29 -7.94 2.19
N SER A 56 0.69 -9.19 2.03
CA SER A 56 1.92 -9.73 2.61
C SER A 56 3.04 -9.73 1.57
N THR A 57 4.21 -9.25 1.96
CA THR A 57 5.42 -9.23 1.15
C THR A 57 6.55 -9.98 1.86
N ALA A 58 7.50 -10.52 1.11
CA ALA A 58 8.60 -11.30 1.68
C ALA A 58 9.53 -10.50 2.61
N THR A 59 9.76 -9.21 2.33
CA THR A 59 10.71 -8.39 3.09
C THR A 59 10.12 -7.04 3.48
N LYS A 60 10.69 -6.42 4.54
CA LYS A 60 10.32 -5.08 5.00
C LYS A 60 10.61 -4.01 3.95
N SER A 61 11.68 -4.17 3.17
CA SER A 61 12.03 -3.23 2.11
C SER A 61 11.00 -3.21 0.99
N LEU A 62 10.46 -4.37 0.61
CA LEU A 62 9.37 -4.45 -0.38
C LEU A 62 8.08 -3.83 0.16
N GLN A 63 7.76 -4.05 1.44
CA GLN A 63 6.64 -3.41 2.11
C GLN A 63 6.77 -1.88 2.11
N GLU A 64 7.98 -1.37 2.41
CA GLU A 64 8.26 0.07 2.44
C GLU A 64 8.17 0.68 1.04
N GLN A 65 8.65 -0.02 0.00
CA GLN A 65 8.50 0.42 -1.38
C GLN A 65 7.01 0.58 -1.76
N LEU A 66 6.19 -0.41 -1.38
CA LEU A 66 4.75 -0.36 -1.62
C LEU A 66 4.11 0.84 -0.90
N TYR A 67 4.49 1.08 0.36
CA TYR A 67 3.95 2.17 1.16
C TYR A 67 4.41 3.57 0.73
N GLN A 68 5.68 3.75 0.38
CA GLN A 68 6.25 5.06 0.06
C GLN A 68 6.09 5.46 -1.40
N LYS A 69 5.90 4.50 -2.31
CA LYS A 69 5.83 4.75 -3.76
C LYS A 69 4.48 4.38 -4.35
N ASP A 70 4.09 3.11 -4.22
CA ASP A 70 2.93 2.59 -4.96
C ASP A 70 1.60 3.09 -4.37
N VAL A 71 1.49 3.16 -3.04
CA VAL A 71 0.30 3.70 -2.35
C VAL A 71 0.08 5.19 -2.64
N PRO A 72 1.09 6.09 -2.52
CA PRO A 72 0.93 7.50 -2.90
C PRO A 72 0.56 7.68 -4.37
N PHE A 73 1.11 6.83 -5.26
CA PHE A 73 0.72 6.81 -6.66
C PHE A 73 -0.77 6.47 -6.83
N LEU A 74 -1.27 5.45 -6.13
CA LEU A 74 -2.70 5.09 -6.15
C LEU A 74 -3.59 6.18 -5.58
N GLN A 75 -3.18 6.79 -4.46
CA GLN A 75 -3.91 7.92 -3.85
C GLN A 75 -4.00 9.10 -4.81
N LYS A 76 -2.91 9.45 -5.49
CA LYS A 76 -2.86 10.58 -6.41
C LYS A 76 -3.74 10.39 -7.65
N HIS A 77 -3.87 9.16 -8.15
CA HIS A 77 -4.44 8.91 -9.48
C HIS A 77 -5.78 8.17 -9.48
N PHE A 78 -6.05 7.34 -8.48
CA PHE A 78 -7.19 6.41 -8.49
C PHE A 78 -8.08 6.54 -7.25
N ALA A 79 -7.50 6.60 -6.06
CA ALA A 79 -8.23 6.52 -4.80
C ALA A 79 -7.69 7.51 -3.73
N PRO A 80 -7.99 8.82 -3.84
CA PRO A 80 -7.46 9.86 -2.94
C PRO A 80 -7.73 9.60 -1.45
N GLU A 81 -8.83 8.93 -1.11
CA GLU A 81 -9.24 8.63 0.26
C GLU A 81 -8.75 7.25 0.75
N LEU A 82 -7.86 6.59 0.01
CA LEU A 82 -7.35 5.27 0.37
C LEU A 82 -6.64 5.30 1.72
N LYS A 83 -7.17 4.55 2.69
CA LYS A 83 -6.56 4.35 4.01
C LYS A 83 -5.65 3.13 3.97
N VAL A 84 -4.37 3.32 4.34
CA VAL A 84 -3.37 2.25 4.40
C VAL A 84 -2.66 2.32 5.75
N ALA A 85 -2.39 1.16 6.33
CA ALA A 85 -1.55 1.02 7.51
C ALA A 85 -0.48 -0.04 7.25
N VAL A 86 0.71 0.16 7.83
CA VAL A 86 1.83 -0.76 7.70
C VAL A 86 1.94 -1.60 8.97
N MET A 87 1.95 -2.92 8.82
CA MET A 87 2.12 -3.86 9.92
C MET A 87 3.52 -4.45 9.91
N LYS A 88 4.27 -4.23 11.00
CA LYS A 88 5.63 -4.75 11.24
C LYS A 88 5.69 -5.43 12.61
N GLY A 89 6.66 -6.31 12.83
CA GLY A 89 6.88 -6.90 14.16
C GLY A 89 7.31 -5.84 15.18
N ARG A 90 6.97 -6.01 16.47
CA ARG A 90 7.24 -5.04 17.55
C ARG A 90 8.69 -4.55 17.63
N SER A 91 9.66 -5.42 17.34
CA SER A 91 11.09 -5.08 17.31
C SER A 91 11.50 -4.09 16.22
N ASN A 92 10.57 -3.72 15.32
CA ASN A 92 10.78 -2.74 14.26
C ASN A 92 10.22 -1.35 14.60
N PHE A 93 9.72 -1.19 15.82
CA PHE A 93 9.27 0.08 16.34
C PHE A 93 10.18 0.49 17.49
N LEU A 94 10.42 1.79 17.60
CA LEU A 94 11.15 2.37 18.70
C LEU A 94 10.38 2.11 20.00
N CYS A 95 11.08 1.61 21.01
CA CYS A 95 10.53 1.44 22.34
C CYS A 95 11.00 2.60 23.21
N TRP A 96 10.10 3.52 23.53
CA TRP A 96 10.39 4.71 24.35
C TRP A 96 11.09 4.36 25.66
N SER A 97 10.58 3.36 26.40
CA SER A 97 11.21 2.95 27.66
C SER A 97 12.65 2.45 27.50
N LYS A 98 12.99 1.79 26.38
CA LYS A 98 14.38 1.38 26.10
C LYS A 98 15.25 2.55 25.67
N MET A 99 14.67 3.51 24.96
CA MET A 99 15.35 4.74 24.53
C MET A 99 15.73 5.58 25.74
N ASP A 100 14.81 5.76 26.70
CA ASP A 100 15.06 6.51 27.93
C ASP A 100 16.19 5.86 28.76
N GLN A 101 16.18 4.52 28.89
CA GLN A 101 17.25 3.78 29.58
C GLN A 101 18.62 3.87 28.89
N MET A 102 18.64 4.11 27.57
CA MET A 102 19.88 4.30 26.81
C MET A 102 20.40 5.73 26.90
N GLY A 103 19.53 6.72 27.03
CA GLY A 103 19.89 8.14 27.16
C GLY A 103 20.79 8.43 28.37
N ASP A 104 20.67 7.64 29.44
CA ASP A 104 21.49 7.76 30.65
C ASP A 104 22.89 7.12 30.52
N GLN A 105 23.22 6.51 29.36
CA GLN A 105 24.54 5.89 29.15
C GLN A 105 25.57 6.92 28.66
N PRO A 106 26.76 7.00 29.28
CA PRO A 106 27.79 7.99 28.93
C PRO A 106 28.33 7.84 27.50
N MET A 107 28.13 6.69 26.85
CA MET A 107 28.51 6.45 25.45
C MET A 107 27.65 7.24 24.44
N LEU A 108 26.49 7.75 24.86
CA LEU A 108 25.62 8.61 24.05
C LEU A 108 25.70 10.09 24.44
N ALA A 109 26.56 10.46 25.41
CA ALA A 109 26.84 11.84 25.76
C ALA A 109 27.47 12.55 24.54
N GLY A 110 26.68 13.36 23.84
CA GLY A 110 27.05 14.02 22.58
C GLY A 110 26.16 13.67 21.37
N LEU A 111 25.24 12.71 21.47
CA LEU A 111 24.20 12.44 20.47
C LEU A 111 22.87 13.14 20.78
N GLU A 112 22.83 14.00 21.81
CA GLU A 112 21.63 14.70 22.27
C GLU A 112 20.94 15.51 21.16
N GLU A 113 21.71 16.12 20.24
CA GLU A 113 21.17 16.84 19.08
C GLU A 113 20.52 15.91 18.03
N LEU A 114 21.00 14.66 17.87
CA LEU A 114 20.49 13.70 16.89
C LEU A 114 19.24 12.97 17.40
N VAL A 115 19.08 12.85 18.72
CA VAL A 115 17.96 12.17 19.36
C VAL A 115 16.70 13.04 19.36
N MET A 116 16.85 14.36 19.51
CA MET A 116 15.72 15.32 19.51
C MET A 116 15.34 15.82 18.11
N ALA A 117 16.27 15.77 17.15
CA ALA A 117 15.98 16.17 15.78
C ALA A 117 15.23 15.05 15.03
N ARG A 118 13.91 15.25 14.89
CA ARG A 118 13.03 14.67 13.84
C ARG A 118 12.19 13.43 14.21
N LEU A 119 11.27 13.57 15.16
CA LEU A 119 9.98 12.87 15.05
C LEU A 119 8.83 13.80 15.44
N PRO A 120 8.03 14.33 14.49
CA PRO A 120 6.68 14.73 14.84
C PRO A 120 5.93 13.45 15.22
N VAL A 121 5.82 13.19 16.52
CA VAL A 121 4.88 12.19 17.05
C VAL A 121 3.49 12.72 16.77
N ALA A 122 2.98 12.47 15.56
CA ALA A 122 1.55 12.47 15.34
C ALA A 122 1.01 11.35 16.24
N ALA A 123 0.39 11.73 17.36
CA ALA A 123 -0.42 10.83 18.14
C ALA A 123 -1.34 10.09 17.16
N ALA A 124 -1.12 8.78 17.00
CA ALA A 124 -2.01 7.96 16.20
C ALA A 124 -3.39 8.09 16.85
N PRO A 125 -4.40 8.68 16.17
CA PRO A 125 -5.74 8.67 16.72
C PRO A 125 -6.15 7.20 16.80
N ASN A 126 -6.29 6.74 18.04
CA ASN A 126 -7.17 5.68 18.48
C ASN A 126 -8.09 5.20 17.35
N THR A 127 -7.74 4.04 16.79
CA THR A 127 -8.52 3.30 15.82
C THR A 127 -9.84 2.86 16.44
N THR A 128 -10.79 3.79 16.49
CA THR A 128 -12.19 3.49 16.80
C THR A 128 -12.99 3.60 15.52
N ALA A 129 -13.57 2.46 15.14
CA ALA A 129 -14.60 2.24 14.12
C ALA A 129 -15.09 3.48 13.36
N THR A 130 -14.63 3.68 12.13
CA THR A 130 -15.33 4.55 11.17
C THR A 130 -16.25 3.71 10.31
N ALA A 131 -17.54 4.01 10.42
CA ALA A 131 -18.65 3.42 9.68
C ALA A 131 -18.38 3.30 8.17
N LEU A 132 -18.71 2.13 7.63
CA LEU A 132 -18.71 1.83 6.20
C LEU A 132 -19.88 2.60 5.55
N ARG A 133 -19.57 3.57 4.67
CA ARG A 133 -20.56 4.19 3.76
C ARG A 133 -20.54 3.46 2.42
N PRO A 134 -21.67 3.44 1.66
CA PRO A 134 -21.81 2.56 0.51
C PRO A 134 -20.94 3.05 -0.66
N VAL A 135 -20.06 2.16 -1.17
CA VAL A 135 -19.06 2.41 -2.23
C VAL A 135 -19.67 2.30 -3.65
N GLY A 136 -20.99 2.10 -3.77
CA GLY A 136 -21.65 1.70 -5.01
C GLY A 136 -21.47 2.63 -6.22
N MET A 137 -21.28 3.94 -6.01
CA MET A 137 -21.10 4.91 -7.11
C MET A 137 -19.64 5.02 -7.60
N TRP A 138 -18.68 4.50 -6.84
CA TRP A 138 -17.24 4.61 -7.13
C TRP A 138 -16.73 3.52 -8.08
N LEU A 139 -17.34 2.34 -8.05
CA LEU A 139 -16.89 1.17 -8.81
C LEU A 139 -16.92 1.41 -10.33
N ALA A 140 -18.00 1.99 -10.86
CA ALA A 140 -18.14 2.31 -12.27
C ALA A 140 -17.18 3.43 -12.73
N ALA A 141 -16.94 4.45 -11.90
CA ALA A 141 -16.03 5.55 -12.20
C ALA A 141 -14.55 5.11 -12.13
N CYS A 142 -14.21 4.23 -11.18
CA CYS A 142 -12.89 3.62 -11.08
C CYS A 142 -12.65 2.69 -12.28
N TRP A 143 -13.61 1.81 -12.62
CA TRP A 143 -13.54 0.97 -13.82
C TRP A 143 -13.41 1.78 -15.11
N ALA A 144 -14.19 2.87 -15.27
CA ALA A 144 -14.09 3.76 -16.43
C ALA A 144 -12.74 4.48 -16.50
N ARG A 145 -12.15 4.83 -15.35
CA ARG A 145 -10.82 5.46 -15.27
C ARG A 145 -9.70 4.45 -15.54
N VAL A 146 -9.81 3.23 -15.04
CA VAL A 146 -8.89 2.11 -15.32
C VAL A 146 -8.96 1.71 -16.80
N ARG A 147 -10.16 1.58 -17.41
CA ARG A 147 -10.32 1.34 -18.88
C ARG A 147 -9.88 2.51 -19.76
N ARG A 148 -9.96 3.75 -19.28
CA ARG A 148 -9.43 4.92 -20.01
C ARG A 148 -7.89 4.99 -19.94
N ILE A 149 -7.28 4.20 -19.05
CA ILE A 149 -5.83 4.12 -18.81
C ILE A 149 -5.26 2.84 -19.48
N LEU A 150 -5.91 1.69 -19.41
CA LEU A 150 -5.49 0.47 -20.12
C LEU A 150 -6.16 0.43 -21.50
N PRO A 151 -5.44 0.67 -22.61
CA PRO A 151 -6.07 0.73 -23.92
C PRO A 151 -6.43 -0.70 -24.37
N TYR A 152 -7.70 -1.07 -24.25
CA TYR A 152 -8.26 -2.14 -25.08
C TYR A 152 -9.52 -1.62 -25.76
N ARG A 153 -9.43 -1.47 -27.09
CA ARG A 153 -10.57 -1.52 -27.99
C ARG A 153 -10.92 -3.00 -28.13
N THR A 154 -12.20 -3.31 -27.96
CA THR A 154 -12.84 -4.56 -28.40
C THR A 154 -12.40 -4.97 -29.81
#